data_AF-A0A3P6SUU6-F1
#
_entry.id   AF-A0A3P6SUU6-F1
#
_cell.length_a   1.000
_cell.length_b   1.000
_cell.length_c   1.000
_cell.angle_alpha   90.00
_cell.angle_beta   90.00
_cell.angle_gamma   90.00
#
_symmetry.space_group_name_H-M   'P 1'
#
loop_
_entity.id
_entity.type
_entity.pdbx_description
1 polymer ?
#
loop_
_entity_poly.entity_id
_entity_poly.type
_entity_poly.pdbx_seq_one_letter_code
_entity_poly.pdbx_strand_id
1 'polypeptide(L)'
;MAAVMLLAIVGNLFLIFIIVRGNAVVKRRISPIQLLLLHACAADLLFALLSLGTEIPIILRHPVFDGPAWLCQLIRFLQMFPMYTSPFLLVAISFDRFQLLIYRKHGECATIYGHGVSLLKSIYVISFNTIAWLIPSTLAAFFYFRVCKTIWISHRNQQLLLELSDSSMINNGCKTILSEETRCYVARLHNDSRRCRQHLTKFNRERFQTICLTMTIIFCNFFLWAPFCVVNVLQALVPHLLSSQLITYIVILGNLNSCVNPWIYILFNRNQVKKAFTFSNDINGMKR
;
A
#
# COMPACT_ATOMS: atom_id res chain seq x y z
N MET A 1 -20.28 6.40 -0.95
CA MET A 1 -19.62 6.06 0.33
C MET A 1 -19.94 4.66 0.82
N ALA A 2 -21.21 4.26 0.99
CA ALA A 2 -21.56 2.91 1.50
C ALA A 2 -20.96 1.75 0.67
N ALA A 3 -21.00 1.83 -0.66
CA ALA A 3 -20.37 0.83 -1.53
C ALA A 3 -18.84 0.75 -1.32
N VAL A 4 -18.16 1.88 -1.17
CA VAL A 4 -16.71 1.95 -0.90
C VAL A 4 -16.39 1.34 0.46
N MET A 5 -17.20 1.63 1.48
CA MET A 5 -17.07 1.03 2.81
C MET A 5 -17.19 -0.51 2.75
N LEU A 6 -18.21 -1.03 2.05
CA LEU A 6 -18.40 -2.47 1.91
C LEU A 6 -17.25 -3.14 1.15
N LEU A 7 -16.80 -2.53 0.05
CA LEU A 7 -15.65 -3.01 -0.73
C LEU A 7 -14.37 -2.99 0.10
N ALA A 8 -14.12 -1.93 0.87
CA ALA A 8 -12.95 -1.84 1.75
C ALA A 8 -12.99 -2.91 2.85
N ILE A 9 -14.13 -3.12 3.51
CA ILE A 9 -14.26 -4.13 4.57
C ILE A 9 -14.05 -5.53 3.99
N VAL A 10 -14.81 -5.89 2.95
CA VAL A 10 -14.74 -7.23 2.35
C VAL A 10 -13.36 -7.50 1.78
N GLY A 11 -12.78 -6.54 1.04
CA GLY A 11 -11.47 -6.68 0.44
C GLY A 11 -10.35 -6.86 1.46
N ASN A 12 -10.32 -6.04 2.51
CA ASN A 12 -9.27 -6.11 3.54
C ASN A 12 -9.42 -7.35 4.43
N LEU A 13 -10.64 -7.76 4.80
CA LEU A 13 -10.87 -9.02 5.51
C LEU A 13 -10.44 -10.23 4.67
N PHE A 14 -10.75 -10.21 3.38
CA PHE A 14 -10.34 -11.26 2.44
C PHE A 14 -8.82 -11.34 2.30
N LEU A 15 -8.12 -10.20 2.23
CA LEU A 15 -6.67 -10.17 2.19
C LEU A 15 -6.04 -10.72 3.47
N ILE A 16 -6.55 -10.32 4.65
CA ILE A 16 -6.13 -10.86 5.95
C ILE A 16 -6.28 -12.38 5.96
N PHE A 17 -7.43 -12.88 5.53
CA PHE A 17 -7.71 -14.32 5.44
C PHE A 17 -6.70 -15.03 4.53
N ILE A 18 -6.43 -14.51 3.33
CA ILE A 18 -5.47 -15.12 2.39
C ILE A 18 -4.07 -15.18 3.01
N ILE A 19 -3.60 -14.11 3.64
CA ILE A 19 -2.25 -14.03 4.20
C ILE A 19 -2.11 -14.99 5.38
N VAL A 20 -3.04 -14.93 6.34
CA VAL A 20 -3.01 -15.76 7.55
C VAL A 20 -3.16 -17.24 7.17
N ARG A 21 -4.16 -17.58 6.35
CA ARG A 21 -4.40 -18.96 5.94
C ARG A 21 -3.29 -19.50 5.04
N GLY A 22 -2.85 -18.73 4.04
CA GLY A 22 -1.78 -19.14 3.13
C GLY A 22 -0.47 -19.43 3.86
N ASN A 23 -0.10 -18.59 4.83
CA ASN A 23 1.09 -18.81 5.65
C ASN A 23 0.92 -19.97 6.64
N ALA A 24 -0.27 -20.13 7.24
CA ALA A 24 -0.57 -21.26 8.13
C ALA A 24 -0.50 -22.61 7.40
N VAL A 25 -1.10 -22.71 6.20
CA VAL A 25 -1.09 -23.91 5.36
C VAL A 25 0.33 -24.31 4.95
N VAL A 26 1.16 -23.34 4.57
CA VAL A 26 2.53 -23.58 4.14
C VAL A 26 3.50 -23.68 5.33
N LYS A 27 3.00 -23.56 6.58
CA LYS A 27 3.81 -23.46 7.82
C LYS A 27 4.96 -22.44 7.70
N ARG A 28 4.73 -21.34 6.99
CA ARG A 28 5.73 -20.31 6.72
C ARG A 28 5.51 -19.13 7.67
N ARG A 29 6.60 -18.57 8.18
CA ARG A 29 6.53 -17.32 8.96
C ARG A 29 6.09 -16.16 8.07
N ILE A 30 5.34 -15.23 8.66
CA ILE A 30 4.89 -14.00 8.03
C ILE A 30 6.12 -13.16 7.67
N SER A 31 6.25 -12.74 6.40
CA SER A 31 7.35 -11.88 5.98
C SER A 31 7.15 -10.44 6.50
N PRO A 32 8.22 -9.63 6.64
CA PRO A 32 8.09 -8.23 7.07
C PRO A 32 7.12 -7.41 6.20
N ILE A 33 7.05 -7.74 4.90
CA ILE A 33 6.17 -7.06 3.95
C ILE A 33 4.72 -7.53 4.11
N GLN A 34 4.49 -8.82 4.40
CA GLN A 34 3.15 -9.30 4.76
C GLN A 34 2.67 -8.71 6.10
N LEU A 35 3.56 -8.50 7.07
CA LEU A 35 3.24 -7.82 8.31
C LEU A 35 2.85 -6.35 8.07
N LEU A 36 3.61 -5.65 7.21
CA LEU A 36 3.27 -4.28 6.79
C LEU A 36 1.89 -4.22 6.12
N LEU A 37 1.59 -5.15 5.22
CA LEU A 37 0.28 -5.26 4.58
C LEU A 37 -0.84 -5.57 5.58
N LEU A 38 -0.57 -6.38 6.60
CA LEU A 38 -1.53 -6.69 7.65
C LEU A 38 -1.86 -5.45 8.49
N HIS A 39 -0.85 -4.65 8.85
CA HIS A 39 -1.05 -3.35 9.50
C HIS A 39 -1.83 -2.38 8.60
N ALA A 40 -1.54 -2.35 7.31
CA ALA A 40 -2.31 -1.54 6.35
C ALA A 40 -3.78 -1.97 6.27
N CYS A 41 -4.07 -3.29 6.23
CA CYS A 41 -5.44 -3.80 6.26
C CYS A 41 -6.16 -3.42 7.56
N ALA A 42 -5.48 -3.48 8.71
CA ALA A 42 -6.06 -3.07 9.99
C ALA A 42 -6.38 -1.58 10.01
N ALA A 43 -5.49 -0.73 9.47
CA ALA A 43 -5.72 0.70 9.30
C ALA A 43 -6.89 0.99 8.36
N ASP A 44 -6.97 0.30 7.21
CA ASP A 44 -8.04 0.44 6.23
C ASP A 44 -9.40 -0.01 6.80
N LEU A 45 -9.44 -1.04 7.65
CA LEU A 45 -10.64 -1.45 8.38
C LEU A 45 -11.06 -0.41 9.42
N LEU A 46 -10.11 0.13 10.18
CA LEU A 46 -10.38 1.22 11.12
C LEU A 46 -10.89 2.47 10.37
N PHE A 47 -10.34 2.79 9.22
CA PHE A 47 -10.80 3.88 8.35
C PHE A 47 -12.22 3.64 7.83
N ALA A 48 -12.52 2.43 7.36
CA ALA A 48 -13.85 2.10 6.87
C ALA A 48 -14.91 2.18 7.99
N LEU A 49 -14.58 1.72 9.20
CA LEU A 49 -15.52 1.71 10.32
C LEU A 49 -15.68 3.08 10.99
N LEU A 50 -14.56 3.74 11.31
CA LEU A 50 -14.56 5.01 12.06
C LEU A 50 -14.78 6.20 11.14
N SER A 51 -14.16 6.23 9.96
CA SER A 51 -14.26 7.39 9.06
C SER A 51 -15.50 7.29 8.19
N LEU A 52 -15.62 6.25 7.36
CA LEU A 52 -16.78 6.11 6.47
C LEU A 52 -18.07 5.78 7.24
N GLY A 53 -17.98 4.93 8.27
CA GLY A 53 -19.13 4.52 9.07
C GLY A 53 -19.76 5.66 9.88
N THR A 54 -18.99 6.66 10.30
CA THR A 54 -19.53 7.84 11.01
C THR A 54 -19.93 8.98 10.06
N GLU A 55 -19.29 9.13 8.89
CA GLU A 55 -19.67 10.10 7.86
C GLU A 55 -21.07 9.82 7.29
N ILE A 56 -21.39 8.55 7.00
CA ILE A 56 -22.68 8.14 6.42
C ILE A 56 -23.90 8.64 7.25
N PRO A 57 -24.01 8.39 8.57
CA PRO A 57 -25.13 8.88 9.37
C PRO A 57 -25.14 10.40 9.53
N ILE A 58 -23.98 11.07 9.51
CA ILE A 58 -23.90 12.54 9.56
C ILE A 58 -24.49 13.15 8.28
N ILE A 59 -24.17 12.59 7.12
CA ILE A 59 -24.72 13.03 5.83
C ILE A 59 -26.23 12.74 5.74
N LEU A 60 -26.68 11.59 6.24
CA LEU A 60 -28.10 11.19 6.24
C LEU A 60 -28.98 12.03 7.18
N ARG A 61 -28.42 12.58 8.27
CA ARG A 61 -29.15 13.39 9.27
C ARG A 61 -28.96 14.90 9.11
N HIS A 62 -28.41 15.36 7.99
CA HIS A 62 -28.26 16.80 7.73
C HIS A 62 -29.63 17.51 7.80
N PRO A 63 -29.79 18.64 8.52
CA PRO A 63 -28.75 19.57 8.96
C PRO A 63 -28.40 19.58 10.46
N VAL A 64 -29.04 18.75 11.30
CA VAL A 64 -28.86 18.82 12.77
C VAL A 64 -28.19 17.56 13.28
N PHE A 65 -27.04 17.71 13.93
CA PHE A 65 -26.40 16.62 14.67
C PHE A 65 -27.05 16.54 16.06
N ASP A 66 -27.91 15.54 16.26
CA ASP A 66 -28.65 15.34 17.53
C ASP A 66 -27.78 14.93 18.74
N GLY A 67 -26.46 14.83 18.56
CA GLY A 67 -25.52 14.42 19.60
C GLY A 67 -24.94 15.60 20.39
N PRO A 68 -24.43 15.35 21.60
CA PRO A 68 -23.76 16.37 22.40
C PRO A 68 -22.49 16.89 21.71
N ALA A 69 -22.10 18.14 21.95
CA ALA A 69 -20.98 18.80 21.27
C ALA A 69 -19.64 18.03 21.36
N TRP A 70 -19.37 17.38 22.50
CA TRP A 70 -18.17 16.54 22.69
C TRP A 70 -18.17 15.31 21.78
N LEU A 71 -19.33 14.76 21.44
CA LEU A 71 -19.46 13.60 20.55
C LEU A 71 -19.15 14.00 19.10
N CYS A 72 -19.61 15.17 18.65
CA CYS A 72 -19.23 15.72 17.34
C CYS A 72 -17.70 15.87 17.23
N GLN A 73 -17.07 16.45 18.26
CA GLN A 73 -15.61 16.61 18.30
C GLN A 73 -14.87 15.27 18.31
N LEU A 74 -15.33 14.31 19.12
CA LEU A 74 -14.75 12.98 19.19
C LEU A 74 -14.86 12.23 17.86
N ILE A 75 -16.02 12.30 17.19
CA ILE A 75 -16.21 11.67 15.88
C ILE A 75 -15.23 12.27 14.86
N ARG A 76 -15.10 13.60 14.81
CA ARG A 76 -14.14 14.25 13.91
C ARG A 76 -12.69 13.82 14.18
N PHE A 77 -12.31 13.69 15.46
CA PHE A 77 -11.01 13.18 15.85
C PHE A 77 -10.79 11.73 15.38
N LEU A 78 -11.77 10.86 15.63
CA LEU A 78 -11.73 9.46 15.23
C LEU A 78 -11.76 9.26 13.71
N GLN A 79 -12.36 10.17 12.93
CA GLN A 79 -12.34 10.14 11.48
C GLN A 79 -10.92 10.41 10.92
N MET A 80 -10.13 11.22 11.62
CA MET A 80 -8.78 11.60 11.20
C MET A 80 -7.72 10.55 11.61
N PHE A 81 -7.92 9.87 12.73
CA PHE A 81 -6.97 8.91 13.31
C PHE A 81 -6.50 7.78 12.35
N PRO A 82 -7.38 7.10 11.58
CA PRO A 82 -6.98 5.99 10.71
C PRO A 82 -6.14 6.44 9.51
N MET A 83 -6.19 7.72 9.13
CA MET A 83 -5.33 8.27 8.09
C MET A 83 -3.86 8.38 8.55
N TYR A 84 -3.59 8.23 9.86
CA TYR A 84 -2.28 8.47 10.47
C TYR A 84 -1.68 7.30 11.22
N THR A 85 -2.11 6.06 10.96
CA THR A 85 -1.59 4.84 11.62
C THR A 85 -0.12 4.47 11.23
N SER A 86 0.77 5.47 11.11
CA SER A 86 2.19 5.40 10.75
C SER A 86 3.02 6.35 11.67
N PRO A 87 4.37 6.43 11.61
CA PRO A 87 5.18 7.20 12.59
C PRO A 87 4.94 8.72 12.61
N PHE A 88 4.07 9.23 11.74
CA PHE A 88 3.59 10.61 11.74
C PHE A 88 2.49 10.88 12.78
N LEU A 89 2.08 9.88 13.58
CA LEU A 89 1.06 9.98 14.62
C LEU A 89 1.35 11.10 15.66
N LEU A 90 2.61 11.27 16.08
CA LEU A 90 3.01 12.35 17.01
C LEU A 90 2.88 13.75 16.39
N VAL A 91 3.19 13.85 15.10
CA VAL A 91 3.04 15.09 14.32
C VAL A 91 1.54 15.38 14.15
N ALA A 92 0.74 14.38 13.78
CA ALA A 92 -0.72 14.50 13.66
C ALA A 92 -1.39 14.92 14.98
N ILE A 93 -0.98 14.36 16.13
CA ILE A 93 -1.47 14.76 17.47
C ILE A 93 -1.12 16.23 17.76
N SER A 94 0.09 16.66 17.40
CA SER A 94 0.53 18.06 17.59
C SER A 94 -0.26 19.03 16.71
N PHE A 95 -0.60 18.64 15.48
CA PHE A 95 -1.42 19.42 14.55
C PHE A 95 -2.92 19.42 14.89
N ASP A 96 -3.46 18.36 15.50
CA ASP A 96 -4.83 18.29 16.01
C ASP A 96 -5.08 19.29 17.15
N ARG A 97 -4.12 19.39 18.08
CA ARG A 97 -4.18 20.42 19.14
C ARG A 97 -4.22 21.83 18.57
N PHE A 98 -3.61 22.05 17.41
CA PHE A 98 -3.68 23.34 16.71
C PHE A 98 -5.06 23.59 16.09
N GLN A 99 -5.74 22.58 15.53
CA GLN A 99 -7.13 22.72 15.05
C GLN A 99 -8.09 23.14 16.17
N LEU A 100 -7.95 22.55 17.37
CA LEU A 100 -8.77 22.92 18.52
C LEU A 100 -8.62 24.40 18.92
N LEU A 101 -7.45 25.01 18.70
CA LEU A 101 -7.25 26.44 18.94
C LEU A 101 -7.94 27.33 17.89
N ILE A 102 -8.05 26.85 16.65
CA ILE A 102 -8.64 27.59 15.52
C ILE A 102 -10.18 27.54 15.58
N TYR A 103 -10.76 26.37 15.86
CA TYR A 103 -12.20 26.13 15.78
C TYR A 103 -12.97 26.49 17.07
N ARG A 104 -12.28 26.74 18.18
CA ARG A 104 -12.89 27.03 19.50
C ARG A 104 -13.57 28.41 19.62
N LYS A 105 -13.75 29.15 18.52
CA LYS A 105 -14.39 30.49 18.56
C LYS A 105 -15.84 30.56 18.07
N HIS A 106 -16.40 29.51 17.46
CA HIS A 106 -17.82 29.51 17.08
C HIS A 106 -18.44 28.16 17.41
N GLY A 107 -19.37 28.14 18.36
CA GLY A 107 -20.08 26.97 18.89
C GLY A 107 -21.03 26.27 17.92
N GLU A 108 -20.72 26.27 16.63
CA GLU A 108 -21.43 25.51 15.60
C GLU A 108 -20.49 24.42 15.07
N CYS A 109 -20.97 23.18 14.92
CA CYS A 109 -20.25 22.13 14.19
C CYS A 109 -20.19 22.49 12.70
N ALA A 110 -19.42 23.52 12.36
CA ALA A 110 -19.16 23.91 10.98
C ALA A 110 -18.30 22.83 10.32
N THR A 111 -18.59 22.55 9.05
CA THR A 111 -17.81 21.64 8.22
C THR A 111 -16.35 22.13 8.12
N ILE A 112 -15.43 21.24 7.72
CA ILE A 112 -14.03 21.56 7.37
C ILE A 112 -13.92 22.78 6.42
N TYR A 113 -15.03 23.12 5.75
CA TYR A 113 -15.23 24.21 4.82
C TYR A 113 -16.02 25.39 5.40
N GLY A 114 -15.85 25.71 6.69
CA GLY A 114 -16.43 26.91 7.31
C GLY A 114 -16.22 28.19 6.48
N HIS A 115 -17.23 29.06 6.51
CA HIS A 115 -17.43 30.21 5.63
C HIS A 115 -16.44 31.35 5.93
N GLY A 116 -15.27 31.31 5.29
CA GLY A 116 -14.26 32.38 5.36
C GLY A 116 -12.85 31.91 5.01
N VAL A 117 -12.13 32.68 4.19
CA VAL A 117 -10.70 32.47 3.91
C VAL A 117 -9.91 33.07 5.06
N SER A 118 -9.38 32.24 5.96
CA SER A 118 -8.42 32.68 6.97
C SER A 118 -7.03 32.27 6.52
N LEU A 119 -6.05 33.19 6.54
CA LEU A 119 -4.63 32.93 6.24
C LEU A 119 -4.14 31.67 6.98
N LEU A 120 -4.60 31.51 8.22
CA LEU A 120 -4.20 30.43 9.10
C LEU A 120 -4.81 29.07 8.68
N LYS A 121 -6.01 29.06 8.09
CA LYS A 121 -6.61 27.87 7.46
C LYS A 121 -5.85 27.47 6.20
N SER A 122 -5.42 28.43 5.39
CA SER A 122 -4.64 28.15 4.18
C SER A 122 -3.24 27.64 4.50
N ILE A 123 -2.55 28.25 5.45
CA ILE A 123 -1.25 27.76 5.97
C ILE A 123 -1.42 26.34 6.50
N TYR A 124 -2.46 26.07 7.30
CA TYR A 124 -2.73 24.75 7.83
C TYR A 124 -2.89 23.69 6.73
N VAL A 125 -3.74 23.94 5.74
CA VAL A 125 -3.99 22.97 4.64
C VAL A 125 -2.72 22.72 3.82
N ILE A 126 -1.94 23.76 3.52
CA ILE A 126 -0.71 23.63 2.74
C ILE A 126 0.38 22.89 3.54
N SER A 127 0.61 23.25 4.80
CA SER A 127 1.55 22.56 5.69
C SER A 127 1.17 21.10 5.85
N PHE A 128 -0.11 20.81 6.02
CA PHE A 128 -0.63 19.45 6.14
C PHE A 128 -0.37 18.61 4.89
N ASN A 129 -0.76 19.09 3.70
CA ASN A 129 -0.53 18.36 2.45
C ASN A 129 0.96 18.16 2.16
N THR A 130 1.81 19.10 2.58
CA THR A 130 3.26 18.99 2.39
C THR A 130 3.87 17.91 3.29
N ILE A 131 3.55 17.94 4.59
CA ILE A 131 4.12 17.03 5.60
C ILE A 131 3.54 15.62 5.48
N ALA A 132 2.22 15.50 5.32
CA ALA A 132 1.54 14.20 5.36
C ALA A 132 1.52 13.47 4.01
N TRP A 133 1.59 14.18 2.88
CA TRP A 133 1.47 13.56 1.56
C TRP A 133 2.71 13.76 0.68
N LEU A 134 3.17 15.00 0.50
CA LEU A 134 4.24 15.30 -0.46
C LEU A 134 5.61 14.79 -0.01
N ILE A 135 5.99 14.99 1.26
CA ILE A 135 7.28 14.53 1.80
C ILE A 135 7.38 12.99 1.76
N PRO A 136 6.41 12.21 2.28
CA PRO A 136 6.47 10.75 2.19
C PRO A 136 6.50 10.24 0.74
N SER A 137 5.75 10.87 -0.17
CA SER A 137 5.70 10.47 -1.59
C SER A 137 7.03 10.72 -2.31
N THR A 138 7.67 11.87 -2.06
CA THR A 138 8.98 12.20 -2.66
C THR A 138 10.09 11.32 -2.12
N LEU A 139 10.13 11.07 -0.81
CA LEU A 139 11.07 10.13 -0.20
C LEU A 139 10.88 8.72 -0.74
N ALA A 140 9.64 8.24 -0.83
CA ALA A 140 9.35 6.93 -1.43
C ALA A 140 9.85 6.87 -2.87
N ALA A 141 9.52 7.84 -3.71
CA ALA A 141 9.98 7.89 -5.10
C ALA A 141 11.52 7.82 -5.20
N PHE A 142 12.24 8.54 -4.34
CA PHE A 142 13.71 8.50 -4.31
C PHE A 142 14.25 7.11 -3.96
N PHE A 143 13.75 6.48 -2.88
CA PHE A 143 14.22 5.16 -2.46
C PHE A 143 13.88 4.09 -3.51
N TYR A 144 12.67 4.11 -4.07
CA TYR A 144 12.26 3.16 -5.11
C TYR A 144 13.03 3.36 -6.40
N PHE A 145 13.34 4.60 -6.80
CA PHE A 145 14.21 4.85 -7.95
C PHE A 145 15.60 4.21 -7.75
N ARG A 146 16.20 4.36 -6.57
CA ARG A 146 17.48 3.73 -6.24
C ARG A 146 17.39 2.21 -6.30
N VAL A 147 16.34 1.62 -5.72
CA VAL A 147 16.11 0.18 -5.75
C VAL A 147 15.95 -0.34 -7.17
N CYS A 148 15.12 0.31 -7.99
CA CYS A 148 14.90 -0.06 -9.39
C CYS A 148 16.18 0.06 -10.21
N LYS A 149 16.96 1.13 -10.02
CA LYS A 149 18.26 1.29 -10.68
C LYS A 149 19.23 0.17 -10.31
N THR A 150 19.35 -0.16 -9.02
CA THR A 150 20.22 -1.25 -8.55
C THR A 150 19.80 -2.59 -9.14
N ILE A 151 18.50 -2.88 -9.18
CA ILE A 151 17.99 -4.11 -9.78
C ILE A 151 18.27 -4.16 -11.28
N TRP A 152 18.03 -3.06 -12.01
CA TRP A 152 18.24 -3.03 -13.45
C TRP A 152 19.71 -3.28 -13.80
N ILE A 153 20.64 -2.65 -13.07
CA ILE A 153 22.09 -2.87 -13.21
C ILE A 153 22.44 -4.33 -12.88
N SER A 154 21.89 -4.87 -11.78
CA SER A 154 22.14 -6.26 -11.37
C SER A 154 21.64 -7.27 -12.41
N HIS A 155 20.45 -7.05 -12.99
CA HIS A 155 19.89 -7.93 -14.01
C HIS A 155 20.69 -7.89 -15.31
N ARG A 156 21.09 -6.68 -15.75
CA ARG A 156 21.95 -6.48 -16.92
C ARG A 156 23.31 -7.18 -16.75
N ASN A 157 23.93 -7.04 -15.59
CA ASN A 157 25.20 -7.71 -15.28
C ASN A 157 25.06 -9.23 -15.27
N GLN A 158 23.93 -9.74 -14.74
CA GLN A 158 23.66 -11.17 -14.71
C GLN A 158 23.44 -11.75 -16.12
N GLN A 159 22.79 -11.01 -17.02
CA GLN A 159 22.64 -11.39 -18.42
C GLN A 159 23.99 -11.40 -19.15
N LEU A 160 24.81 -10.36 -18.99
CA LEU A 160 26.16 -10.28 -19.57
C LEU A 160 27.07 -11.44 -19.13
N LEU A 161 27.04 -11.81 -17.85
CA LEU A 161 27.84 -12.93 -17.34
C LEU A 161 27.41 -14.29 -17.93
N LEU A 162 26.12 -14.47 -18.23
CA LEU A 162 25.62 -15.68 -18.88
C LEU A 162 26.09 -15.76 -20.34
N GLU A 163 26.05 -14.66 -21.08
CA GLU A 163 26.53 -14.59 -22.47
C GLU A 163 28.05 -14.88 -22.57
N LEU A 164 28.84 -14.39 -21.61
CA LEU A 164 30.27 -14.68 -21.52
C LEU A 164 30.57 -16.16 -21.19
N SER A 165 29.79 -16.76 -20.29
CA SER A 165 29.92 -18.19 -19.95
C SER A 165 29.60 -19.09 -21.14
N ASP A 166 28.53 -18.81 -21.89
CA ASP A 166 28.15 -19.60 -23.07
C ASP A 166 29.18 -19.46 -24.20
N SER A 167 29.75 -18.27 -24.41
CA SER A 167 30.83 -18.06 -25.40
C SER A 167 32.11 -18.83 -25.02
N SER A 168 32.46 -18.91 -23.74
CA SER A 168 33.62 -19.68 -23.27
C SER A 168 33.45 -21.20 -23.40
N MET A 169 32.22 -21.70 -23.27
CA MET A 169 31.90 -23.13 -23.48
C MET A 169 32.01 -23.56 -24.94
N ILE A 170 31.70 -22.67 -25.89
CA ILE A 170 31.86 -22.93 -27.32
C ILE A 170 33.35 -22.91 -27.72
N ASN A 171 34.14 -22.03 -27.10
CA ASN A 171 35.57 -21.89 -27.42
C ASN A 171 36.45 -22.97 -26.75
N ASN A 172 35.98 -23.61 -25.67
CA ASN A 172 36.61 -24.78 -25.06
C ASN A 172 36.27 -26.08 -25.81
N GLY A 173 36.35 -26.05 -27.14
CA GLY A 173 36.55 -27.22 -28.00
C GLY A 173 37.88 -27.95 -27.76
N CYS A 174 38.50 -27.78 -26.59
CA CYS A 174 39.62 -28.58 -26.12
C CYS A 174 39.07 -29.87 -25.50
N LYS A 175 38.57 -30.77 -26.35
CA LYS A 175 38.36 -32.18 -26.00
C LYS A 175 39.71 -32.90 -25.98
N THR A 176 40.61 -32.55 -25.08
CA THR A 176 41.79 -33.37 -24.79
C THR A 176 41.43 -34.35 -23.68
N ILE A 177 41.28 -35.63 -24.07
CA ILE A 177 41.51 -36.85 -23.27
C ILE A 177 41.30 -36.66 -21.76
N LEU A 178 40.04 -36.50 -21.34
CA LEU A 178 39.68 -36.45 -19.93
C LEU A 178 39.18 -37.84 -19.50
N SER A 179 39.77 -38.43 -18.46
CA SER A 179 39.34 -39.72 -17.87
C SER A 179 37.83 -39.71 -17.57
N GLU A 180 37.18 -40.88 -17.68
CA GLU A 180 35.74 -41.08 -17.45
C GLU A 180 35.29 -40.50 -16.09
N GLU A 181 36.10 -40.69 -15.04
CA GLU A 181 35.86 -40.15 -13.70
C GLU A 181 35.88 -38.62 -13.67
N THR A 182 36.85 -38.01 -14.34
CA THR A 182 36.97 -36.55 -14.41
C THR A 182 35.81 -35.94 -15.21
N ARG A 183 35.33 -36.62 -16.27
CA ARG A 183 34.12 -36.19 -17.00
C ARG A 183 32.89 -36.22 -16.11
N CYS A 184 32.71 -37.27 -15.33
CA CYS A 184 31.59 -37.40 -14.40
C CYS A 184 31.65 -36.32 -13.30
N TYR A 185 32.84 -36.04 -12.75
CA TYR A 185 33.04 -34.99 -11.76
C TYR A 185 32.72 -33.60 -12.31
N VAL A 186 33.23 -33.27 -13.50
CA VAL A 186 32.96 -31.98 -14.18
C VAL A 186 31.48 -31.83 -14.51
N ALA A 187 30.80 -32.91 -14.96
CA ALA A 187 29.36 -32.88 -15.21
C ALA A 187 28.55 -32.61 -13.93
N ARG A 188 28.97 -33.18 -12.79
CA ARG A 188 28.32 -32.98 -11.48
C ARG A 188 28.46 -31.54 -10.99
N LEU A 189 29.67 -30.98 -11.05
CA LEU A 189 29.95 -29.57 -10.78
C LEU A 189 29.12 -28.63 -11.65
N HIS A 190 28.96 -28.96 -12.93
CA HIS A 190 28.14 -28.17 -13.84
C HIS A 190 26.65 -28.20 -13.47
N ASN A 191 26.17 -29.36 -13.02
CA ASN A 191 24.77 -29.50 -12.62
C ASN A 191 24.50 -28.77 -11.30
N ASP A 192 25.40 -28.87 -10.32
CA ASP A 192 25.28 -28.16 -9.05
C ASP A 192 25.35 -26.63 -9.21
N SER A 193 26.26 -26.14 -10.06
CA SER A 193 26.32 -24.70 -10.38
C SER A 193 25.08 -24.20 -11.13
N ARG A 194 24.52 -25.00 -12.05
CA ARG A 194 23.21 -24.69 -12.68
C ARG A 194 22.08 -24.65 -11.67
N ARG A 195 21.99 -25.64 -10.78
CA ARG A 195 20.97 -25.73 -9.74
C ARG A 195 21.04 -24.55 -8.76
N CYS A 196 22.25 -24.18 -8.34
CA CYS A 196 22.50 -23.01 -7.50
C CYS A 196 22.06 -21.71 -8.19
N ARG A 197 22.42 -21.52 -9.47
CA ARG A 197 21.98 -20.36 -10.27
C ARG A 197 20.47 -20.29 -10.41
N GLN A 198 19.81 -21.41 -10.70
CA GLN A 198 18.34 -21.48 -10.79
C GLN A 198 17.66 -21.15 -9.45
N HIS A 199 18.24 -21.58 -8.33
CA HIS A 199 17.73 -21.26 -7.01
C HIS A 199 17.88 -19.76 -6.69
N LEU A 200 19.03 -19.17 -7.03
CA LEU A 200 19.31 -17.74 -6.86
C LEU A 200 18.42 -16.86 -7.75
N THR A 201 18.20 -17.24 -9.02
CA THR A 201 17.31 -16.48 -9.93
C THR A 201 15.86 -16.54 -9.46
N LYS A 202 15.39 -17.71 -9.01
CA LYS A 202 14.05 -17.85 -8.42
C LYS A 202 13.89 -16.99 -7.18
N PHE A 203 14.87 -17.01 -6.28
CA PHE A 203 14.88 -16.19 -5.08
C PHE A 203 14.87 -14.69 -5.40
N ASN A 204 15.70 -14.24 -6.35
CA ASN A 204 15.74 -12.85 -6.80
C ASN A 204 14.43 -12.42 -7.46
N ARG A 205 13.77 -13.32 -8.21
CA ARG A 205 12.45 -13.06 -8.82
C ARG A 205 11.36 -12.89 -7.76
N GLU A 206 11.33 -13.70 -6.71
CA GLU A 206 10.36 -13.55 -5.61
C GLU A 206 10.56 -12.22 -4.87
N ARG A 207 11.81 -11.80 -4.65
CA ARG A 207 12.14 -10.48 -4.10
C ARG A 207 11.72 -9.34 -5.02
N PHE A 208 12.01 -9.46 -6.32
CA PHE A 208 11.64 -8.46 -7.32
C PHE A 208 10.13 -8.27 -7.42
N GLN A 209 9.38 -9.37 -7.47
CA GLN A 209 7.92 -9.35 -7.47
C GLN A 209 7.35 -8.62 -6.26
N THR A 210 8.00 -8.79 -5.10
CA THR A 210 7.60 -8.09 -3.87
C THR A 210 7.92 -6.59 -3.93
N ILE A 211 9.02 -6.19 -4.56
CA ILE A 211 9.37 -4.78 -4.80
C ILE A 211 8.41 -4.13 -5.81
N CYS A 212 8.06 -4.82 -6.88
CA CYS A 212 7.06 -4.34 -7.84
C CYS A 212 5.70 -4.18 -7.18
N LEU A 213 5.28 -5.14 -6.35
CA LEU A 213 4.06 -5.03 -5.55
C LEU A 213 4.04 -3.73 -4.73
N THR A 214 5.08 -3.49 -3.93
CA THR A 214 5.10 -2.31 -3.03
C THR A 214 5.22 -1.01 -3.81
N MET A 215 5.94 -1.00 -4.94
CA MET A 215 5.99 0.13 -5.86
C MET A 215 4.62 0.44 -6.47
N THR A 216 3.87 -0.58 -6.90
CA THR A 216 2.50 -0.42 -7.42
C THR A 216 1.56 0.13 -6.35
N ILE A 217 1.66 -0.34 -5.09
CA ILE A 217 0.86 0.19 -3.98
C ILE A 217 1.12 1.70 -3.80
N ILE A 218 2.39 2.10 -3.73
CA ILE A 218 2.76 3.51 -3.53
C ILE A 218 2.33 4.37 -4.71
N PHE A 219 2.51 3.87 -5.94
CA PHE A 219 2.07 4.55 -7.16
C PHE A 219 0.56 4.76 -7.17
N CYS A 220 -0.23 3.70 -6.94
CA CYS A 220 -1.69 3.81 -6.87
C CYS A 220 -2.13 4.76 -5.75
N ASN A 221 -1.51 4.69 -4.57
CA ASN A 221 -1.79 5.60 -3.46
C ASN A 221 -1.55 7.07 -3.82
N PHE A 222 -0.44 7.37 -4.52
CA PHE A 222 -0.15 8.73 -4.96
C PHE A 222 -1.24 9.28 -5.89
N PHE A 223 -1.64 8.51 -6.92
CA PHE A 223 -2.64 8.97 -7.90
C PHE A 223 -4.06 9.04 -7.34
N LEU A 224 -4.42 8.17 -6.39
CA LEU A 224 -5.74 8.22 -5.77
C LEU A 224 -5.88 9.41 -4.81
N TRP A 225 -4.80 9.81 -4.14
CA TRP A 225 -4.80 10.96 -3.23
C TRP A 225 -4.48 12.31 -3.91
N ALA A 226 -3.76 12.32 -5.03
CA ALA A 226 -3.33 13.55 -5.69
C ALA A 226 -4.48 14.53 -6.02
N PRO A 227 -5.62 14.10 -6.59
CA PRO A 227 -6.72 15.01 -6.89
C PRO A 227 -7.28 15.70 -5.63
N PHE A 228 -7.39 14.96 -4.53
CA PHE A 228 -7.85 15.49 -3.25
C PHE A 228 -6.87 16.51 -2.68
N CYS A 229 -5.57 16.20 -2.69
CA CYS A 229 -4.54 17.11 -2.21
C CYS A 229 -4.51 18.43 -3.01
N VAL A 230 -4.55 18.34 -4.33
CA VAL A 230 -4.57 19.52 -5.22
C VAL A 230 -5.82 20.36 -4.98
N VAL A 231 -7.00 19.74 -4.93
CA VAL A 231 -8.26 20.46 -4.71
C VAL A 231 -8.33 21.08 -3.33
N ASN A 232 -7.84 20.43 -2.28
CA ASN A 232 -7.81 21.02 -0.94
C ASN A 232 -6.95 22.29 -0.88
N VAL A 233 -5.78 22.27 -1.51
CA VAL A 233 -4.92 23.45 -1.60
C VAL A 233 -5.61 24.54 -2.43
N LEU A 234 -6.22 24.16 -3.56
CA LEU A 234 -6.93 25.11 -4.41
C LEU A 234 -8.09 25.78 -3.68
N GLN A 235 -8.89 25.01 -2.93
CA GLN A 235 -10.02 25.53 -2.16
C GLN A 235 -9.57 26.39 -0.97
N ALA A 236 -8.37 26.13 -0.43
CA ALA A 236 -7.76 26.96 0.59
C ALA A 236 -7.27 28.31 0.04
N LEU A 237 -6.96 28.40 -1.25
CA LEU A 237 -6.53 29.64 -1.93
C LEU A 237 -7.71 30.39 -2.58
N VAL A 238 -8.65 29.66 -3.18
CA VAL A 238 -9.79 30.18 -3.94
C VAL A 238 -11.06 29.38 -3.60
N PRO A 239 -11.88 29.82 -2.62
CA PRO A 239 -12.97 29.02 -2.05
C PRO A 239 -14.19 28.83 -2.96
N HIS A 240 -14.31 29.59 -4.06
CA HIS A 240 -15.51 29.60 -4.93
C HIS A 240 -15.36 28.84 -6.26
N LEU A 241 -14.22 28.21 -6.52
CA LEU A 241 -13.93 27.65 -7.85
C LEU A 241 -14.54 26.26 -8.08
N LEU A 242 -14.87 25.51 -7.02
CA LEU A 242 -15.36 24.12 -7.14
C LEU A 242 -16.79 23.94 -6.64
N SER A 243 -17.54 23.07 -7.34
CA SER A 243 -18.85 22.60 -6.90
C SER A 243 -18.73 21.52 -5.80
N SER A 244 -19.70 21.49 -4.89
CA SER A 244 -19.74 20.50 -3.79
C SER A 244 -19.82 19.04 -4.29
N GLN A 245 -20.40 18.82 -5.47
CA GLN A 245 -20.45 17.50 -6.11
C GLN A 245 -19.06 17.02 -6.53
N LEU A 246 -18.25 17.90 -7.12
CA LEU A 246 -16.89 17.58 -7.55
C LEU A 246 -16.00 17.23 -6.34
N ILE A 247 -16.11 17.97 -5.24
CA ILE A 247 -15.40 17.69 -3.99
C ILE A 247 -15.78 16.29 -3.48
N THR A 248 -17.07 15.95 -3.49
CA THR A 248 -17.55 14.63 -3.04
C THR A 248 -16.96 13.50 -3.88
N TYR A 249 -16.92 13.63 -5.21
CA TYR A 249 -16.32 12.62 -6.09
C TYR A 249 -14.83 12.44 -5.84
N ILE A 250 -14.11 13.52 -5.60
CA ILE A 250 -12.66 13.49 -5.33
C ILE A 250 -12.37 12.85 -3.96
N VAL A 251 -13.18 13.11 -2.94
CA VAL A 251 -13.09 12.43 -1.64
C VAL A 251 -13.37 10.93 -1.80
N ILE A 252 -14.40 10.55 -2.57
CA ILE A 252 -14.69 9.15 -2.87
C ILE A 252 -13.50 8.48 -3.56
N LEU A 253 -12.85 9.18 -4.51
CA LEU A 253 -11.68 8.69 -5.22
C LEU A 253 -10.49 8.42 -4.28
N GLY A 254 -10.21 9.34 -3.34
CA GLY A 254 -9.19 9.11 -2.31
C GLY A 254 -9.50 7.90 -1.43
N ASN A 255 -10.78 7.73 -1.06
CA ASN A 255 -11.23 6.62 -0.22
C ASN A 255 -11.17 5.26 -0.94
N LEU A 256 -11.12 5.23 -2.28
CA LEU A 256 -10.89 3.99 -3.02
C LEU A 256 -9.50 3.40 -2.77
N ASN A 257 -8.53 4.17 -2.29
CA ASN A 257 -7.20 3.69 -1.96
C ASN A 257 -7.21 2.45 -1.04
N SER A 258 -8.02 2.48 0.01
CA SER A 258 -8.21 1.36 0.93
C SER A 258 -8.83 0.11 0.28
N CYS A 259 -9.49 0.27 -0.87
CA CYS A 259 -10.06 -0.85 -1.63
C CYS A 259 -9.04 -1.49 -2.57
N VAL A 260 -8.08 -0.74 -3.11
CA VAL A 260 -7.16 -1.21 -4.15
C VAL A 260 -6.06 -2.12 -3.58
N ASN A 261 -5.65 -1.90 -2.32
CA ASN A 261 -4.57 -2.64 -1.65
C ASN A 261 -4.73 -4.18 -1.71
N PRO A 262 -5.89 -4.78 -1.35
CA PRO A 262 -6.18 -6.21 -1.53
C PRO A 262 -5.99 -6.72 -2.95
N TRP A 263 -6.50 -6.00 -3.95
CA TRP A 263 -6.47 -6.43 -5.35
C TRP A 263 -5.07 -6.43 -5.93
N ILE A 264 -4.26 -5.42 -5.58
CA ILE A 264 -2.84 -5.38 -5.98
C ILE A 264 -2.11 -6.61 -5.42
N TYR A 265 -2.33 -6.94 -4.14
CA TYR A 265 -1.71 -8.13 -3.54
C TYR A 265 -2.09 -9.42 -4.24
N ILE A 266 -3.38 -9.62 -4.52
CA ILE A 266 -3.89 -10.82 -5.19
C ILE A 266 -3.31 -10.94 -6.61
N LEU A 267 -3.24 -9.83 -7.34
CA LEU A 267 -2.75 -9.81 -8.73
C LEU A 267 -1.27 -10.18 -8.83
N PHE A 268 -0.46 -9.66 -7.92
CA PHE A 268 0.96 -10.01 -7.86
C PHE A 268 1.17 -11.40 -7.25
N ASN A 269 0.44 -11.81 -6.21
CA ASN A 269 0.68 -13.06 -5.47
C ASN A 269 -0.26 -14.22 -5.85
N ARG A 270 -0.68 -14.32 -7.12
CA ARG A 270 -1.63 -15.36 -7.58
C ARG A 270 -1.27 -16.78 -7.15
N ASN A 271 0.01 -17.14 -7.10
CA ASN A 271 0.45 -18.47 -6.69
C ASN A 271 0.22 -18.75 -5.19
N GLN A 272 0.36 -17.74 -4.33
CA GLN A 272 0.07 -17.85 -2.90
C GLN A 272 -1.45 -17.99 -2.69
N VAL A 273 -2.23 -17.18 -3.42
CA VAL A 273 -3.69 -17.22 -3.40
C VAL A 273 -4.19 -18.60 -3.84
N LYS A 274 -3.70 -19.12 -4.97
CA LYS A 274 -4.04 -20.47 -5.45
C LYS A 274 -3.78 -21.54 -4.40
N LYS A 275 -2.62 -21.50 -3.72
CA LYS A 275 -2.28 -22.46 -2.64
C LYS A 275 -3.21 -22.37 -1.44
N ALA A 276 -3.59 -21.16 -1.04
CA ALA A 276 -4.55 -20.95 0.05
C ALA A 276 -5.92 -21.58 -0.24
N PHE A 277 -6.35 -21.57 -1.52
CA PHE A 277 -7.61 -22.17 -1.96
C PHE A 277 -7.52 -23.68 -2.23
N THR A 278 -6.45 -24.17 -2.87
CA THR A 278 -6.31 -25.60 -3.21
C THR A 278 -6.28 -26.48 -1.96
N PHE A 279 -5.56 -26.08 -0.93
CA PHE A 279 -5.51 -26.83 0.33
C PHE A 279 -6.85 -26.79 1.10
N SER A 280 -7.73 -25.82 0.82
CA SER A 280 -9.09 -25.82 1.36
C SER A 280 -9.93 -26.96 0.79
N ASN A 281 -9.70 -27.35 -0.46
CA ASN A 281 -10.41 -28.45 -1.08
C ASN A 281 -9.90 -29.80 -0.59
N ASP A 282 -8.60 -29.94 -0.32
CA ASP A 282 -8.05 -31.19 0.25
C ASP A 282 -8.51 -31.42 1.70
N ILE A 283 -8.58 -30.38 2.53
CA ILE A 283 -9.10 -30.50 3.91
C ILE A 283 -10.60 -30.80 3.92
N ASN A 284 -11.37 -30.23 2.99
CA ASN A 284 -12.81 -30.51 2.87
C ASN A 284 -13.07 -31.88 2.22
N GLY A 285 -12.15 -32.39 1.40
CA GLY A 285 -12.19 -33.74 0.81
C GLY A 285 -11.87 -34.85 1.81
N MET A 286 -11.01 -34.60 2.81
CA MET A 286 -10.72 -35.55 3.89
C MET A 286 -11.78 -35.61 5.00
N LYS A 287 -12.74 -34.69 5.00
CA LYS A 287 -13.86 -34.64 5.98
C LYS A 287 -15.17 -35.19 5.41
N ARG A 288 -15.17 -35.76 4.21
CA ARG A 288 -16.31 -36.46 3.61
C ARG A 288 -16.06 -37.95 3.55
#